data_AF-A0A134CLH3-F1
#
_entry.id   AF-A0A134CLH3-F1
#
_cell.length_a   1.000
_cell.length_b   1.000
_cell.length_c   1.000
_cell.angle_alpha   90.00
_cell.angle_beta   90.00
_cell.angle_gamma   90.00
#
_symmetry.space_group_name_H-M   'P 1'
#
loop_
_entity.id
_entity.type
_entity.pdbx_description
1 polymer ?
#
loop_
_entity_poly.entity_id
_entity_poly.type
_entity_poly.pdbx_seq_one_letter_code
_entity_poly.pdbx_strand_id
1 'polypeptide(L)'
;MKIQAMKCPNCGAPLKPAKYRCEYCRSYVIVSNEKFLDLSDYEYEKESKENKEEYPGIYVFGRLLGKGEIPIVLGFANYYTGKTTTGGKMLLTNKSISFSAHAFNVGRTEAKIELSDIKKVYLGKNFWVSQQIIIDSYDSSHKFVVYHGKDWVEKINNQMHEIQKDNKDNNIRDNYIIELKKLKNLLDEGIITQEEFDIKKRIILNI
;
A
#
# COMPACT_ATOMS: atom_id res chain seq x y z
N MET A 1 17.69 -24.39 4.32
CA MET A 1 17.00 -24.39 5.63
C MET A 1 15.63 -25.03 5.46
N LYS A 2 15.38 -26.21 6.04
CA LYS A 2 14.04 -26.83 6.03
C LYS A 2 13.09 -25.92 6.81
N ILE A 3 12.09 -25.35 6.15
CA ILE A 3 11.11 -24.50 6.84
C ILE A 3 10.31 -25.43 7.77
N GLN A 4 10.54 -25.31 9.09
CA GLN A 4 9.65 -25.93 10.08
C GLN A 4 8.21 -25.48 9.80
N ALA A 5 7.25 -26.37 10.03
CA ALA A 5 5.84 -26.03 9.90
C ALA A 5 5.54 -24.77 10.72
N MET A 6 5.25 -23.66 10.04
CA MET A 6 4.87 -22.41 10.69
C MET A 6 3.41 -22.48 11.11
N LYS A 7 3.06 -21.78 12.19
CA LYS A 7 1.65 -21.57 12.56
C LYS A 7 1.16 -20.27 11.93
N CYS A 8 -0.10 -20.26 11.48
CA CYS A 8 -0.76 -19.04 11.05
C CYS A 8 -0.83 -18.07 12.25
N PRO A 9 -0.38 -16.81 12.11
CA PRO A 9 -0.43 -15.84 13.20
C PRO A 9 -1.85 -15.38 13.54
N ASN A 10 -2.82 -15.58 12.64
CA ASN A 10 -4.21 -15.22 12.88
C ASN A 10 -4.99 -16.28 13.67
N CYS A 11 -4.87 -17.57 13.29
CA CYS A 11 -5.69 -18.65 13.86
C CYS A 11 -4.89 -19.79 14.53
N GLY A 12 -3.55 -19.75 14.51
CA GLY A 12 -2.69 -20.77 15.10
C GLY A 12 -2.59 -22.08 14.31
N ALA A 13 -3.37 -22.26 13.24
CA ALA A 13 -3.38 -23.48 12.44
C ALA A 13 -2.06 -23.72 11.68
N PRO A 14 -1.70 -24.98 11.34
CA PRO A 14 -0.53 -25.28 10.53
C PRO A 14 -0.59 -24.56 9.18
N LEU A 15 0.51 -23.91 8.80
CA LEU A 15 0.64 -23.14 7.57
C LEU A 15 1.60 -23.84 6.60
N LYS A 16 1.16 -24.01 5.35
CA LYS A 16 2.02 -24.37 4.22
C LYS A 16 2.53 -23.09 3.55
N PRO A 17 3.82 -22.73 3.69
CA PRO A 17 4.32 -21.41 3.29
C PRO A 17 4.22 -21.13 1.79
N ALA A 18 4.30 -22.19 0.97
CA ALA A 18 4.31 -22.08 -0.50
C ALA A 18 3.03 -21.49 -1.12
N LYS A 19 1.92 -21.41 -0.38
CA LYS A 19 0.66 -20.86 -0.88
C LYS A 19 0.36 -19.45 -0.38
N TYR A 20 1.21 -18.88 0.49
CA TYR A 20 0.97 -17.63 1.23
C TYR A 20 -0.40 -17.51 1.90
N ARG A 21 -1.22 -18.57 1.97
CA ARG A 21 -2.62 -18.51 2.38
C ARG A 21 -2.91 -19.62 3.38
N CYS A 22 -3.53 -19.25 4.49
CA CYS A 22 -3.98 -20.19 5.48
C CYS A 22 -5.21 -20.94 4.97
N GLU A 23 -5.17 -22.27 4.92
CA GLU A 23 -6.30 -23.11 4.48
C GLU A 23 -7.49 -23.06 5.47
N TYR A 24 -7.32 -22.46 6.67
CA TYR A 24 -8.32 -22.43 7.74
C TYR A 24 -9.03 -21.09 7.88
N CYS A 25 -8.28 -20.01 8.09
CA CYS A 25 -8.84 -18.66 8.28
C CYS A 25 -8.70 -17.77 7.04
N ARG A 26 -8.19 -18.31 5.94
CA ARG A 26 -7.97 -17.62 4.66
C ARG A 26 -6.97 -16.46 4.70
N SER A 27 -6.42 -16.09 5.86
CA SER A 27 -5.37 -15.08 6.03
C SER A 27 -4.16 -15.34 5.14
N TYR A 28 -3.59 -14.26 4.63
CA TYR A 28 -2.35 -14.32 3.88
C TYR A 28 -1.16 -14.21 4.83
N VAL A 29 -0.16 -15.08 4.67
CA VAL A 29 1.06 -15.11 5.48
C VAL A 29 2.25 -15.22 4.55
N ILE A 30 2.85 -14.07 4.27
CA ILE A 30 3.95 -13.89 3.34
C ILE A 30 5.24 -13.83 4.13
N VAL A 31 6.02 -14.88 4.00
CA VAL A 31 7.36 -14.99 4.57
C VAL A 31 8.28 -15.44 3.45
N SER A 32 9.29 -14.64 3.16
CA SER A 32 10.27 -14.95 2.10
C SER A 32 11.67 -14.57 2.55
N ASN A 33 12.64 -15.40 2.18
CA ASN A 33 14.08 -15.13 2.36
C ASN A 33 14.73 -14.66 1.06
N GLU A 34 13.94 -14.39 0.02
CA GLU A 34 14.42 -13.79 -1.21
C GLU A 34 14.90 -12.36 -0.95
N LYS A 35 15.93 -11.97 -1.69
CA LYS A 35 16.51 -10.62 -1.61
C LYS A 35 15.54 -9.56 -2.16
N PHE A 36 14.65 -9.99 -3.05
CA PHE A 36 13.60 -9.20 -3.68
C PHE A 36 12.48 -10.18 -4.09
N LEU A 37 11.27 -9.94 -3.60
CA LEU A 37 10.05 -10.67 -3.92
C LEU A 37 9.05 -9.66 -4.45
N ASP A 38 8.67 -9.83 -5.70
CA ASP A 38 7.61 -9.06 -6.34
C ASP A 38 6.25 -9.70 -6.07
N LEU A 39 5.31 -8.90 -5.60
CA LEU A 39 3.95 -9.30 -5.22
C LEU A 39 2.90 -8.49 -5.98
N SER A 40 3.29 -7.65 -6.95
CA SER A 40 2.36 -6.78 -7.67
C SER A 40 1.24 -7.54 -8.38
N ASP A 41 1.55 -8.74 -8.85
CA ASP A 41 0.64 -9.55 -9.66
C ASP A 41 -0.13 -10.57 -8.81
N TYR A 42 0.09 -10.57 -7.49
CA TYR A 42 -0.59 -11.48 -6.60
C TYR A 42 -1.98 -10.95 -6.26
N GLU A 43 -3.01 -11.73 -6.56
CA GLU A 43 -4.39 -11.38 -6.24
C GLU A 43 -4.72 -11.68 -4.78
N TYR A 44 -5.01 -10.63 -4.02
CA TYR A 44 -5.52 -10.72 -2.65
C TYR A 44 -7.05 -10.67 -2.67
N GLU A 45 -7.68 -11.63 -1.99
CA GLU A 45 -9.12 -11.62 -1.77
C GLU A 45 -9.50 -10.33 -1.03
N LYS A 46 -10.29 -9.49 -1.73
CA LYS A 46 -10.86 -8.27 -1.16
C LYS A 46 -11.99 -8.68 -0.22
N GLU A 47 -12.24 -7.88 0.82
CA GLU A 47 -13.39 -8.08 1.71
C GLU A 47 -14.68 -8.27 0.89
N SER A 48 -15.41 -9.35 1.13
CA SER A 48 -16.75 -9.51 0.57
C SER A 48 -17.66 -8.47 1.21
N LYS A 49 -18.46 -7.77 0.41
CA LYS A 49 -19.48 -6.82 0.93
C LYS A 49 -20.54 -7.52 1.79
N GLU A 50 -20.69 -8.84 1.64
CA GLU A 50 -21.75 -9.65 2.23
C GLU A 50 -21.40 -10.20 3.64
N ASN A 51 -20.12 -10.42 3.94
CA ASN A 51 -19.68 -10.89 5.27
C ASN A 51 -18.59 -9.97 5.83
N LYS A 52 -19.00 -8.99 6.64
CA LYS A 52 -18.11 -8.01 7.30
C LYS A 52 -17.19 -8.63 8.39
N GLU A 53 -17.42 -9.89 8.78
CA GLU A 53 -16.76 -10.51 9.95
C GLU A 53 -15.50 -11.34 9.62
N GLU A 54 -15.22 -11.66 8.36
CA GLU A 54 -14.01 -12.42 7.97
C GLU A 54 -13.15 -11.63 6.97
N TYR A 55 -12.46 -10.58 7.42
CA TYR A 55 -11.32 -10.09 6.66
C TYR A 55 -10.12 -11.03 6.89
N PRO A 56 -9.64 -11.77 5.88
CA PRO A 56 -8.41 -12.52 6.02
C PRO A 56 -7.26 -11.53 6.19
N GLY A 57 -6.71 -11.43 7.41
CA GLY A 57 -5.55 -10.58 7.68
C GLY A 57 -4.39 -10.90 6.73
N ILE A 58 -3.72 -9.87 6.19
CA ILE A 58 -2.52 -10.02 5.38
C ILE A 58 -1.30 -9.77 6.28
N TYR A 59 -0.51 -10.80 6.50
CA TYR A 59 0.69 -10.77 7.33
C TYR A 59 1.92 -10.84 6.44
N VAL A 60 2.76 -9.82 6.47
CA VAL A 60 4.02 -9.80 5.72
C VAL A 60 5.18 -9.74 6.69
N PHE A 61 5.98 -10.80 6.71
CA PHE A 61 7.12 -10.95 7.61
C PHE A 61 6.77 -10.65 9.08
N GLY A 62 5.63 -11.16 9.55
CA GLY A 62 5.13 -10.99 10.92
C GLY A 62 4.34 -9.69 11.16
N ARG A 63 4.25 -8.79 10.19
CA ARG A 63 3.45 -7.56 10.28
C ARG A 63 2.06 -7.75 9.71
N LEU A 64 1.02 -7.49 10.50
CA LEU A 64 -0.35 -7.36 10.01
C LEU A 64 -0.51 -6.02 9.26
N LEU A 65 -0.96 -6.09 8.00
CA LEU A 65 -1.28 -4.90 7.21
C LEU A 65 -2.66 -4.34 7.57
N GLY A 66 -2.80 -3.02 7.38
CA GLY A 66 -4.07 -2.33 7.62
C GLY A 66 -5.16 -2.74 6.63
N LYS A 67 -6.40 -2.33 6.91
CA LYS A 67 -7.53 -2.57 6.00
C LYS A 67 -7.28 -1.95 4.62
N GLY A 68 -7.46 -2.75 3.57
CA GLY A 68 -7.23 -2.34 2.18
C GLY A 68 -5.77 -2.06 1.82
N GLU A 69 -4.83 -2.40 2.71
CA GLU A 69 -3.40 -2.34 2.43
C GLU A 69 -2.95 -3.69 1.86
N ILE A 70 -2.37 -3.67 0.66
CA ILE A 70 -1.86 -4.85 -0.05
C ILE A 70 -0.36 -4.71 -0.29
N PRO A 71 0.42 -5.78 -0.15
CA PRO A 71 1.86 -5.73 -0.37
C PRO A 71 2.19 -5.86 -1.85
N ILE A 72 3.23 -5.15 -2.28
CA ILE A 72 3.66 -5.05 -3.67
C ILE A 72 5.09 -5.53 -3.82
N VAL A 73 5.99 -5.16 -2.90
CA VAL A 73 7.37 -5.64 -2.92
C VAL A 73 7.84 -5.89 -1.50
N LEU A 74 8.50 -7.03 -1.29
CA LEU A 74 9.24 -7.34 -0.08
C LEU A 74 10.69 -7.63 -0.44
N GLY A 75 11.66 -7.02 0.26
CA GLY A 75 13.06 -7.30 -0.02
C GLY A 75 14.00 -6.95 1.11
N PHE A 76 15.26 -7.36 0.97
CA PHE A 76 16.31 -6.97 1.90
C PHE A 76 16.71 -5.53 1.64
N ALA A 77 16.95 -4.80 2.72
CA ALA A 77 17.40 -3.42 2.66
C ALA A 77 18.38 -3.13 3.79
N ASN A 78 19.30 -2.22 3.52
CA ASN A 78 20.15 -1.60 4.52
C ASN A 78 19.74 -0.13 4.65
N TYR A 79 19.23 0.26 5.81
CA TYR A 79 18.81 1.64 6.08
C TYR A 79 19.96 2.46 6.66
N TYR A 80 20.29 3.58 6.01
CA TYR A 80 21.36 4.49 6.41
C TYR A 80 20.79 5.70 7.16
N THR A 81 21.15 5.84 8.44
CA THR A 81 20.68 6.91 9.33
C THR A 81 21.68 8.06 9.50
N GLY A 82 22.71 8.13 8.64
CA GLY A 82 23.76 9.14 8.71
C GLY A 82 24.98 8.74 9.54
N LYS A 83 24.79 7.96 10.61
CA LYS A 83 25.87 7.48 11.49
C LYS A 83 26.10 5.97 11.40
N THR A 84 25.04 5.21 11.13
CA THR A 84 25.08 3.75 11.06
C THR A 84 24.25 3.24 9.89
N THR A 85 24.52 2.00 9.52
CA THR A 85 23.72 1.24 8.55
C THR A 85 23.11 0.06 9.27
N THR A 86 21.79 -0.08 9.19
CA THR A 86 21.06 -1.19 9.82
C THR A 86 20.46 -2.08 8.74
N GLY A 87 20.77 -3.38 8.80
CA GLY A 87 20.20 -4.37 7.90
C GLY A 87 18.82 -4.82 8.34
N GLY A 88 17.92 -5.01 7.38
CA GLY A 88 16.54 -5.38 7.63
C GLY A 88 15.76 -5.74 6.37
N LYS A 89 14.44 -5.65 6.47
CA LYS A 89 13.52 -5.80 5.35
C LYS A 89 12.78 -4.51 5.07
N MET A 90 12.59 -4.26 3.78
CA MET A 90 11.74 -3.18 3.29
C MET A 90 10.50 -3.79 2.64
N LEU A 91 9.36 -3.15 2.89
CA LEU A 91 8.06 -3.52 2.37
C LEU A 91 7.41 -2.30 1.75
N LEU A 92 7.11 -2.39 0.45
CA LEU A 92 6.21 -1.48 -0.26
C LEU A 92 4.81 -2.10 -0.27
N THR A 93 3.83 -1.30 0.13
CA THR A 93 2.40 -1.57 -0.03
C THR A 93 1.78 -0.54 -0.97
N ASN A 94 0.51 -0.70 -1.32
CA ASN A 94 -0.25 0.32 -2.05
C ASN A 94 -0.49 1.62 -1.25
N LYS A 95 -0.03 1.70 0.01
CA LYS A 95 -0.23 2.87 0.88
C LYS A 95 1.06 3.45 1.40
N SER A 96 2.03 2.61 1.72
CA SER A 96 3.25 3.04 2.39
C SER A 96 4.47 2.25 1.96
N ILE A 97 5.65 2.83 2.16
CA ILE A 97 6.90 2.09 2.19
C ILE A 97 7.45 2.09 3.61
N SER A 98 8.03 0.96 4.01
CA SER A 98 8.41 0.76 5.41
C SER A 98 9.61 -0.16 5.56
N PHE A 99 10.34 0.02 6.66
CA PHE A 99 11.54 -0.73 6.98
C PHE A 99 11.44 -1.36 8.38
N SER A 100 12.07 -2.52 8.55
CA SER A 100 12.18 -3.22 9.84
C SER A 100 13.54 -3.92 9.95
N ALA A 101 14.38 -3.53 10.91
CA ALA A 101 15.66 -4.20 11.15
C ALA A 101 15.51 -5.65 11.61
N HIS A 102 16.58 -6.41 11.39
CA HIS A 102 16.68 -7.82 11.78
C HIS A 102 16.78 -8.06 13.30
N ALA A 103 17.10 -7.04 14.10
CA ALA A 103 17.27 -7.20 15.55
C ALA A 103 15.91 -7.22 16.28
N PHE A 104 15.37 -8.42 16.51
CA PHE A 104 14.47 -8.75 17.63
C PHE A 104 13.29 -7.79 17.93
N ASN A 105 12.60 -7.29 16.91
CA ASN A 105 11.35 -6.53 17.08
C ASN A 105 10.27 -7.01 16.10
N VAL A 106 9.80 -8.26 16.27
CA VAL A 106 8.56 -8.70 15.62
C VAL A 106 7.42 -7.83 16.17
N GLY A 107 7.02 -6.82 15.40
CA GLY A 107 5.92 -5.91 15.75
C GLY A 107 6.25 -4.42 15.89
N ARG A 108 7.49 -3.96 15.66
CA ARG A 108 7.79 -2.50 15.59
C ARG A 108 8.30 -2.12 14.20
N THR A 109 7.61 -1.17 13.57
CA THR A 109 8.02 -0.57 12.29
C THR A 109 9.04 0.52 12.58
N GLU A 110 10.29 0.36 12.14
CA GLU A 110 11.39 1.29 12.45
C GLU A 110 11.38 2.54 11.57
N ALA A 111 10.82 2.44 10.36
CA ALA A 111 10.43 3.58 9.54
C ALA A 111 9.20 3.21 8.71
N LYS A 112 8.22 4.10 8.67
CA LYS A 112 7.06 4.02 7.77
C LYS A 112 6.89 5.38 7.13
N ILE A 113 6.77 5.41 5.82
CA ILE A 113 6.57 6.61 5.03
C ILE A 113 5.32 6.35 4.21
N GLU A 114 4.25 7.10 4.45
CA GLU A 114 3.06 7.03 3.61
C GLU A 114 3.43 7.53 2.21
N LEU A 115 2.95 6.86 1.17
CA LEU A 115 3.29 7.19 -0.21
C LEU A 115 2.78 8.59 -0.60
N SER A 116 1.70 9.06 0.03
CA SER A 116 1.18 10.41 -0.11
C SER A 116 2.18 11.49 0.32
N ASP A 117 3.09 11.15 1.21
CA ASP A 117 4.03 12.11 1.82
C ASP A 117 5.38 12.11 1.09
N ILE A 118 5.57 11.21 0.12
CA ILE A 118 6.78 11.12 -0.70
C ILE A 118 6.70 12.18 -1.80
N LYS A 119 7.72 13.03 -1.87
CA LYS A 119 7.89 14.02 -2.93
C LYS A 119 8.53 13.41 -4.16
N LYS A 120 9.57 12.60 -3.96
CA LYS A 120 10.31 11.93 -5.05
C LYS A 120 11.07 10.72 -4.54
N VAL A 121 11.24 9.75 -5.43
CA VAL A 121 12.11 8.59 -5.22
C VAL A 121 13.03 8.42 -6.42
N TYR A 122 14.32 8.15 -6.18
CA TYR A 122 15.32 8.05 -7.23
C TYR A 122 16.53 7.21 -6.82
N LEU A 123 17.32 6.79 -7.81
CA LEU A 123 18.57 6.07 -7.58
C LEU A 123 19.67 7.02 -7.12
N GLY A 124 20.39 6.62 -6.08
CA GLY A 124 21.65 7.20 -5.66
C GLY A 124 22.84 6.42 -6.20
N LYS A 125 23.76 6.05 -5.31
CA LYS A 125 24.95 5.24 -5.64
C LYS A 125 24.58 3.85 -6.19
N ASN A 126 25.33 3.39 -7.17
CA ASN A 126 25.24 2.03 -7.70
C ASN A 126 26.36 1.15 -7.12
N PHE A 127 26.01 0.02 -6.51
CA PHE A 127 26.91 -0.94 -5.87
C PHE A 127 26.84 -2.31 -6.55
N TRP A 128 26.91 -2.30 -7.88
CA TRP A 128 26.92 -3.46 -8.78
C TRP A 128 25.69 -4.36 -8.66
N VAL A 129 25.63 -5.21 -7.62
CA VAL A 129 24.48 -6.10 -7.33
C VAL A 129 23.41 -5.45 -6.46
N SER A 130 23.72 -4.29 -5.86
CA SER A 130 22.77 -3.51 -5.07
C SER A 130 22.80 -2.05 -5.53
N GLN A 131 21.72 -1.32 -5.32
CA GLN A 131 21.66 0.11 -5.58
C GLN A 131 21.14 0.84 -4.35
N GLN A 132 21.60 2.07 -4.18
CA GLN A 132 21.01 2.99 -3.25
C GLN A 132 19.73 3.57 -3.88
N ILE A 133 18.63 3.51 -3.15
CA ILE A 133 17.45 4.33 -3.39
C ILE A 133 17.39 5.45 -2.37
N ILE A 134 16.90 6.60 -2.79
CA ILE A 134 16.69 7.78 -1.96
C ILE A 134 15.23 8.15 -2.06
N ILE A 135 14.58 8.29 -0.90
CA ILE A 135 13.17 8.65 -0.77
C ILE A 135 13.12 9.97 -0.02
N ASP A 136 12.76 11.02 -0.74
CA ASP A 136 12.59 12.35 -0.16
C ASP A 136 11.11 12.57 0.13
N SER A 137 10.77 12.77 1.40
CA SER A 137 9.49 13.30 1.85
C SER A 137 9.59 14.82 2.05
N TYR A 138 8.51 15.45 2.53
CA TYR A 138 8.54 16.89 2.84
C TYR A 138 9.55 17.25 3.94
N ASP A 139 9.69 16.42 4.97
CA ASP A 139 10.46 16.73 6.17
C ASP A 139 11.72 15.87 6.35
N SER A 140 11.91 14.84 5.53
CA SER A 140 13.00 13.89 5.68
C SER A 140 13.50 13.30 4.36
N SER A 141 14.74 12.82 4.37
CA SER A 141 15.33 12.04 3.27
C SER A 141 15.82 10.72 3.81
N HIS A 142 15.31 9.62 3.25
CA HIS A 142 15.62 8.26 3.66
C HIS A 142 16.46 7.56 2.60
N LYS A 143 17.57 6.95 3.01
CA LYS A 143 18.51 6.29 2.12
C LYS A 143 18.56 4.80 2.42
N PHE A 144 18.23 3.98 1.43
CA PHE A 144 18.27 2.53 1.54
C PHE A 144 19.21 1.96 0.49
N VAL A 145 20.01 0.95 0.84
CA VAL A 145 20.72 0.11 -0.14
C VAL A 145 19.94 -1.18 -0.28
N VAL A 146 19.51 -1.48 -1.50
CA VAL A 146 18.59 -2.57 -1.83
C VAL A 146 19.08 -3.36 -3.04
N TYR A 147 18.60 -4.58 -3.19
CA TYR A 147 18.65 -5.28 -4.47
C TYR A 147 17.53 -4.75 -5.36
N HIS A 148 17.73 -4.78 -6.69
CA HIS A 148 16.69 -4.38 -7.65
C HIS A 148 16.19 -2.93 -7.45
N GLY A 149 17.11 -2.00 -7.18
CA GLY A 149 16.75 -0.61 -6.86
C GLY A 149 16.00 0.12 -7.98
N LYS A 150 16.23 -0.25 -9.26
CA LYS A 150 15.44 0.26 -10.39
C LYS A 150 13.98 -0.15 -10.25
N ASP A 151 13.73 -1.44 -10.00
CA ASP A 151 12.39 -2.01 -9.83
C ASP A 151 11.68 -1.39 -8.60
N TRP A 152 12.41 -1.15 -7.51
CA TRP A 152 11.86 -0.40 -6.36
C TRP A 152 11.42 1.02 -6.74
N VAL A 153 12.29 1.80 -7.37
CA VAL A 153 11.98 3.18 -7.78
C VAL A 153 10.78 3.22 -8.71
N GLU A 154 10.72 2.33 -9.69
CA GLU A 154 9.59 2.22 -10.62
C GLU A 154 8.29 1.89 -9.88
N LYS A 155 8.27 0.83 -9.07
CA LYS A 155 7.06 0.41 -8.37
C LYS A 155 6.57 1.45 -7.36
N ILE A 156 7.47 2.14 -6.65
CA ILE A 156 7.10 3.23 -5.74
C ILE A 156 6.45 4.37 -6.53
N ASN A 157 7.07 4.82 -7.64
CA ASN A 157 6.52 5.88 -8.47
C ASN A 157 5.15 5.50 -9.04
N ASN A 158 4.98 4.27 -9.51
CA ASN A 158 3.69 3.79 -10.02
C ASN A 158 2.61 3.88 -8.93
N GLN A 159 2.90 3.47 -7.69
CA GLN A 159 1.93 3.60 -6.60
C GLN A 159 1.64 5.04 -6.21
N MET A 160 2.66 5.92 -6.22
CA MET A 160 2.45 7.35 -6.01
C MET A 160 1.53 7.95 -7.08
N HIS A 161 1.67 7.55 -8.33
CA HIS A 161 0.80 7.98 -9.42
C HIS A 161 -0.64 7.49 -9.26
N GLU A 162 -0.86 6.23 -8.87
CA GLU A 162 -2.20 5.70 -8.61
C GLU A 162 -2.90 6.47 -7.47
N ILE A 163 -2.19 6.76 -6.37
CA ILE A 163 -2.74 7.57 -5.26
C ILE A 163 -3.12 8.98 -5.72
N GLN A 164 -2.30 9.62 -6.54
CA GLN A 164 -2.60 10.96 -7.07
C GLN A 164 -3.83 10.94 -7.99
N LYS A 165 -3.97 9.91 -8.82
CA LYS A 165 -5.13 9.71 -9.70
C LYS A 165 -6.40 9.50 -8.89
N ASP A 166 -6.37 8.60 -7.91
CA ASP A 166 -7.49 8.34 -6.99
C ASP A 166 -7.92 9.61 -6.25
N ASN A 167 -6.96 10.40 -5.75
CA ASN A 167 -7.25 11.66 -5.06
C ASN A 167 -7.91 12.71 -5.99
N LYS A 168 -7.46 12.77 -7.26
CA LYS A 168 -8.05 13.67 -8.26
C LYS A 168 -9.48 13.26 -8.59
N ASP A 169 -9.72 11.96 -8.81
CA ASP A 169 -11.04 11.42 -9.14
C ASP A 169 -12.02 11.58 -7.98
N ASN A 170 -11.55 11.37 -6.73
CA ASN A 170 -12.35 11.62 -5.53
C ASN A 170 -12.71 13.09 -5.36
N ASN A 171 -11.77 14.02 -5.60
CA ASN A 171 -12.04 15.46 -5.51
C ASN A 171 -13.09 15.89 -6.55
N ILE A 172 -12.97 15.42 -7.79
CA ILE A 172 -13.95 15.66 -8.86
C ILE A 172 -15.33 15.15 -8.45
N ARG A 173 -15.40 13.92 -7.92
CA ARG A 173 -16.65 13.30 -7.45
C ARG A 173 -17.28 14.08 -6.29
N ASP A 174 -16.49 14.51 -5.32
CA ASP A 174 -16.97 15.29 -4.18
C ASP A 174 -17.51 16.64 -4.64
N ASN A 175 -16.87 17.27 -5.63
CA ASN A 175 -17.38 18.50 -6.23
C ASN A 175 -18.76 18.27 -6.89
N TYR A 176 -18.92 17.20 -7.69
CA TYR A 176 -20.22 16.86 -8.27
C TYR A 176 -21.29 16.60 -7.20
N ILE A 177 -20.96 15.92 -6.11
CA ILE A 177 -21.89 15.68 -5.01
C ILE A 177 -22.34 17.01 -4.37
N ILE A 178 -21.41 17.95 -4.17
CA ILE A 178 -21.71 19.28 -3.63
C ILE A 178 -22.64 20.06 -4.58
N GLU A 179 -22.34 20.07 -5.87
CA GLU A 179 -23.16 20.76 -6.87
C GLU A 179 -24.56 20.14 -7.00
N LEU A 180 -24.68 18.82 -7.01
CA LEU A 180 -25.97 18.13 -7.04
C LEU A 180 -26.82 18.38 -5.79
N LYS A 181 -26.20 18.49 -4.61
CA LYS A 181 -26.91 18.87 -3.38
C LYS A 181 -27.47 20.28 -3.46
N LYS A 182 -26.68 21.24 -3.95
CA LYS A 182 -27.15 22.63 -4.16
C LYS A 182 -28.29 22.67 -5.17
N LEU A 183 -28.15 21.96 -6.28
CA LEU A 183 -29.17 21.89 -7.33
C LEU A 183 -30.47 21.29 -6.80
N LYS A 184 -30.38 20.26 -5.95
CA LYS A 184 -31.55 19.64 -5.31
C LYS A 184 -32.24 20.60 -4.34
N ASN A 185 -31.50 21.36 -3.53
CA ASN A 185 -32.10 22.35 -2.64
C ASN A 185 -32.91 23.40 -3.41
N LEU A 186 -32.42 23.88 -4.56
CA LEU A 186 -33.16 24.84 -5.39
C LEU A 186 -34.48 24.26 -5.93
N LEU A 187 -34.50 22.97 -6.25
CA LEU A 187 -35.72 22.27 -6.66
C LEU A 187 -36.69 22.14 -5.48
N ASP A 188 -36.18 21.69 -4.32
CA ASP A 188 -36.98 21.49 -3.12
C ASP A 188 -37.58 22.81 -2.58
N GLU A 189 -36.89 23.94 -2.77
CA GLU A 189 -37.36 25.30 -2.47
C GLU A 189 -38.32 25.88 -3.53
N GLY A 190 -38.55 25.15 -4.63
CA GLY A 190 -39.43 25.59 -5.73
C GLY A 190 -38.85 26.72 -6.58
N ILE A 191 -37.54 26.98 -6.49
CA ILE A 191 -36.83 28.01 -7.27
C ILE A 191 -36.64 27.57 -8.72
N ILE A 192 -36.43 26.27 -8.94
CA ILE A 192 -36.33 25.66 -10.26
C ILE A 192 -37.37 24.55 -10.44
N THR A 193 -37.71 24.27 -11.68
CA THR A 193 -38.60 23.16 -12.05
C THR A 193 -37.84 21.83 -12.12
N GLN A 194 -38.59 20.72 -12.11
CA GLN A 194 -38.04 19.37 -12.29
C GLN A 194 -37.29 19.22 -13.63
N GLU A 195 -37.80 19.85 -14.70
CA GLU A 195 -37.16 19.81 -16.02
C GLU A 195 -35.80 20.54 -16.02
N GLU A 196 -35.73 21.72 -15.39
CA GLU A 196 -34.47 22.46 -15.22
C GLU A 196 -33.46 21.71 -14.35
N PHE A 197 -33.94 21.02 -13.30
CA PHE A 197 -33.11 20.15 -12.47
C PHE A 197 -32.51 19.01 -13.31
N ASP A 198 -33.32 18.33 -14.12
CA ASP A 198 -32.87 17.18 -14.91
C ASP A 198 -31.90 17.56 -16.04
N ILE A 199 -32.05 18.75 -16.62
CA ILE A 199 -31.09 19.31 -17.58
C ILE A 199 -29.75 19.62 -16.89
N LYS A 200 -29.79 20.34 -15.76
CA LYS A 200 -28.56 20.73 -15.03
C LYS A 200 -27.83 19.54 -14.43
N LYS A 201 -28.55 18.52 -13.94
CA LYS A 201 -27.97 17.27 -13.46
C LYS A 201 -27.18 16.54 -14.54
N ARG A 202 -27.71 16.47 -15.77
CA ARG A 202 -27.03 15.89 -16.93
C ARG A 202 -25.74 16.63 -17.28
N ILE A 203 -25.79 17.97 -17.26
CA ILE A 203 -24.61 18.82 -17.48
C ILE A 203 -23.53 18.56 -16.41
N ILE A 204 -23.89 18.53 -15.12
CA ILE A 204 -22.95 18.30 -14.02
C ILE A 204 -22.30 16.91 -14.13
N LEU A 205 -23.09 15.89 -14.48
CA LEU A 205 -22.61 14.51 -14.60
C LEU A 205 -21.99 14.18 -15.96
N ASN A 206 -22.06 15.11 -16.92
CA ASN A 206 -21.61 14.93 -18.30
C ASN A 206 -22.20 13.68 -18.99
N ILE A 207 -23.53 13.49 -18.84
CA ILE A 207 -24.31 12.35 -19.39
C ILE A 207 -25.53 12.82 -20.18
#